data_AF-A0AAV4JGJ9-F1
#
_entry.id   AF-A0AAV4JGJ9-F1
#
_cell.length_a   1.000
_cell.length_b   1.000
_cell.length_c   1.000
_cell.angle_alpha   90.00
_cell.angle_beta   90.00
_cell.angle_gamma   90.00
#
_symmetry.space_group_name_H-M   'P 1'
#
loop_
_entity.id
_entity.type
_entity.pdbx_description
1 polymer ?
#
loop_
_entity_poly.entity_id
_entity_poly.type
_entity_poly.pdbx_seq_one_letter_code
_entity_poly.pdbx_strand_id
1 'polypeptide(L)'
;MVRSTVCINKKLMRLKRIKKRKPLKIDARQLEKVTHTFQVNLQKRFEAFRNEIPSIENLNDIITKSAMELTEKPTETEKDINEEDKIIEELERRRKELRKKEIKTAIDRVEYIELNKIVKKKRRARTRRKRKEFVLNILEQRKGPEETQKNRNQKKIAQMKDNNGKKTTDR
;
A
#
# COMPACT_ATOMS: atom_id res chain seq x y z
N MET A 1 -30.80 42.14 10.86
CA MET A 1 -30.15 41.50 12.04
C MET A 1 -28.77 41.00 11.61
N VAL A 2 -27.70 41.75 11.90
CA VAL A 2 -26.34 41.41 11.46
C VAL A 2 -25.68 40.55 12.52
N ARG A 3 -25.31 39.30 12.18
CA ARG A 3 -24.59 38.40 13.08
C ARG A 3 -23.09 38.70 12.97
N SER A 4 -22.49 39.23 14.02
CA SER A 4 -21.03 39.36 14.12
C SER A 4 -20.40 38.03 14.55
N THR A 5 -19.35 37.62 13.87
CA THR A 5 -18.56 36.43 14.25
C THR A 5 -17.37 36.86 15.09
N VAL A 6 -17.35 36.45 16.37
CA VAL A 6 -16.23 36.70 17.27
C VAL A 6 -15.12 35.66 17.01
N CYS A 7 -13.98 36.10 16.51
CA CYS A 7 -12.78 35.26 16.39
C CYS A 7 -12.02 35.22 17.71
N ILE A 8 -12.21 34.14 18.49
CA ILE A 8 -11.47 33.93 19.74
C ILE A 8 -10.13 33.25 19.44
N ASN A 9 -9.03 33.86 19.85
CA ASN A 9 -7.70 33.25 19.76
C ASN A 9 -7.54 32.13 20.82
N LYS A 10 -7.78 30.89 20.37
CA LYS A 10 -7.76 29.68 21.20
C LYS A 10 -6.41 29.45 21.89
N LYS A 11 -5.28 29.84 21.26
CA LYS A 11 -3.92 29.67 21.82
C LYS A 11 -3.72 30.54 23.05
N LEU A 12 -4.13 31.81 22.96
CA LEU A 12 -4.07 32.77 24.07
C LEU A 12 -4.96 32.35 25.24
N MET A 13 -6.16 31.84 24.97
CA MET A 13 -7.06 31.32 25.99
C MET A 13 -6.47 30.10 26.73
N ARG A 14 -5.76 29.22 26.02
CA ARG A 14 -5.11 28.05 26.60
C ARG A 14 -3.95 28.43 27.52
N LEU A 15 -3.12 29.39 27.11
CA LEU A 15 -2.01 29.91 27.94
C LEU A 15 -2.52 30.62 29.20
N LYS A 16 -3.58 31.44 29.08
CA LYS A 16 -4.23 32.07 30.24
C LYS A 16 -4.80 31.02 31.21
N ARG A 17 -5.34 29.90 30.71
CA ARG A 17 -5.80 28.79 31.55
C ARG A 17 -4.66 28.07 32.27
N ILE A 18 -3.52 27.86 31.61
CA ILE A 18 -2.36 27.20 32.23
C ILE A 18 -1.78 28.08 33.34
N LYS A 19 -1.61 29.39 33.10
CA LYS A 19 -1.08 30.34 34.11
C LYS A 19 -2.01 30.53 35.32
N LYS A 20 -3.33 30.39 35.14
CA LYS A 20 -4.32 30.49 36.22
C LYS A 20 -4.47 29.21 37.05
N ARG A 21 -3.91 28.08 36.62
CA ARG A 21 -3.94 26.84 37.42
C ARG A 21 -2.89 26.95 38.51
N LYS A 22 -3.29 26.59 39.74
CA LYS A 22 -2.35 26.38 40.86
C LYS A 22 -1.30 25.36 40.42
N PRO A 23 -0.03 25.48 40.86
CA PRO A 23 0.98 24.47 40.56
C PRO A 23 0.44 23.11 40.98
N LEU A 24 0.57 22.13 40.08
CA LEU A 24 0.20 20.74 40.37
C LEU A 24 1.02 20.31 41.58
N LYS A 25 0.34 19.92 42.67
CA LYS A 25 1.00 19.27 43.80
C LYS A 25 1.39 17.88 43.33
N ILE A 26 2.64 17.73 42.90
CA ILE A 26 3.21 16.45 42.51
C ILE A 26 3.68 15.76 43.79
N ASP A 27 3.20 14.55 44.03
CA ASP A 27 3.70 13.70 45.12
C ASP A 27 5.07 13.15 44.73
N ALA A 28 6.12 13.60 45.43
CA ALA A 28 7.50 13.20 45.16
C ALA A 28 7.68 11.67 45.25
N ARG A 29 6.96 11.00 46.15
CA ARG A 29 7.06 9.54 46.32
C ARG A 29 6.48 8.79 45.13
N GLN A 30 5.41 9.31 44.54
CA GLN A 30 4.84 8.73 43.31
C GLN A 30 5.78 8.96 42.13
N LEU A 31 6.40 10.14 42.05
CA LEU A 31 7.37 10.46 41.00
C LEU A 31 8.59 9.51 41.06
N GLU A 32 9.13 9.26 42.24
CA GLU A 32 10.24 8.31 42.46
C GLU A 32 9.88 6.87 42.07
N LYS A 33 8.65 6.43 42.37
CA LYS A 33 8.16 5.11 41.91
C LYS A 33 8.07 5.04 40.38
N VAL A 34 7.60 6.11 39.74
CA VAL A 34 7.49 6.17 38.27
C VAL A 34 8.88 6.20 37.62
N THR A 35 9.85 6.94 38.18
CA THR A 35 11.22 6.95 37.64
C THR A 35 11.91 5.60 37.81
N HIS A 36 11.76 4.94 38.97
CA HIS A 36 12.31 3.62 39.23
C HIS A 36 11.72 2.56 38.29
N THR A 37 10.39 2.51 38.16
CA THR A 37 9.73 1.58 37.23
C THR A 37 10.14 1.81 35.79
N PHE A 38 10.34 3.07 35.38
CA PHE A 38 10.85 3.41 34.07
C PHE A 38 12.28 2.90 33.84
N GLN A 39 13.18 3.07 34.82
CA GLN A 39 14.56 2.57 34.74
C GLN A 39 14.62 1.04 34.65
N VAL A 40 13.84 0.33 35.47
CA VAL A 40 13.75 -1.14 35.42
C VAL A 40 13.22 -1.62 34.06
N ASN A 41 12.19 -0.95 33.52
CA ASN A 41 11.65 -1.30 32.21
C ASN A 41 12.63 -1.04 31.06
N LEU A 42 13.44 0.01 31.16
CA LEU A 42 14.51 0.26 30.19
C LEU A 42 15.59 -0.82 30.26
N GLN A 43 16.08 -1.17 31.45
CA GLN A 43 17.08 -2.22 31.63
C GLN A 43 16.61 -3.56 31.05
N LYS A 44 15.37 -3.99 31.36
CA LYS A 44 14.80 -5.22 30.80
C LYS A 44 14.71 -5.20 29.28
N ARG A 45 14.43 -4.05 28.67
CA ARG A 45 14.43 -3.91 27.20
C ARG A 45 15.84 -4.05 26.63
N PHE A 46 16.83 -3.41 27.24
CA PHE A 46 18.23 -3.54 26.79
C PHE A 46 18.78 -4.96 26.98
N GLU A 47 18.39 -5.66 28.04
CA GLU A 47 18.72 -7.07 28.25
C GLU A 47 18.08 -7.97 27.20
N ALA A 48 16.80 -7.73 26.86
CA ALA A 48 16.14 -8.44 25.77
C ALA A 48 16.88 -8.22 24.44
N PHE A 49 17.24 -6.97 24.11
CA PHE A 49 18.05 -6.68 22.92
C PHE A 49 19.42 -7.34 22.97
N ARG A 50 20.07 -7.43 24.13
CA ARG A 50 21.37 -8.11 24.27
C ARG A 50 21.29 -9.61 24.00
N ASN A 51 20.17 -10.24 24.37
CA ASN A 51 19.94 -11.67 24.15
C ASN A 51 19.39 -11.97 22.74
N GLU A 52 18.75 -10.99 22.09
CA GLU A 52 18.21 -11.09 20.73
C GLU A 52 19.22 -10.74 19.63
N ILE A 53 20.38 -10.14 19.95
CA ILE A 53 21.44 -9.94 18.97
C ILE A 53 22.01 -11.33 18.63
N PRO A 54 21.81 -11.83 17.39
CA PRO A 54 22.44 -13.06 16.97
C PRO A 54 23.95 -12.86 17.01
N SER A 55 24.72 -13.89 17.40
CA SER A 55 26.18 -13.88 17.22
C SER A 55 26.54 -13.41 15.80
N ILE A 56 27.70 -12.77 15.61
CA ILE A 56 28.16 -12.31 14.29
C ILE A 56 28.13 -13.44 13.26
N GLU A 57 28.37 -14.67 13.70
CA GLU A 57 28.25 -15.91 12.91
C GLU A 57 26.81 -16.16 12.43
N ASN A 58 25.81 -15.98 13.30
CA ASN A 58 24.39 -16.10 12.95
C ASN A 58 23.94 -14.99 12.00
N LEU A 59 24.51 -13.79 12.09
CA LEU A 59 24.20 -12.70 11.16
C LEU A 59 24.72 -13.02 9.75
N ASN A 60 25.91 -13.57 9.63
CA ASN A 60 26.44 -14.03 8.34
C ASN A 60 25.56 -15.14 7.75
N ASP A 61 25.10 -16.09 8.56
CA ASP A 61 24.18 -17.15 8.12
C ASP A 61 22.80 -16.62 7.71
N ILE A 62 22.28 -15.61 8.40
CA ILE A 62 21.04 -14.94 8.02
C ILE A 62 21.23 -14.18 6.70
N ILE A 63 22.36 -13.49 6.53
CA ILE A 63 22.68 -12.73 5.31
C ILE A 63 22.87 -13.68 4.13
N THR A 64 23.58 -14.80 4.31
CA THR A 64 23.78 -15.80 3.24
C THR A 64 22.48 -16.50 2.88
N LYS A 65 21.66 -16.91 3.85
CA LYS A 65 20.32 -17.46 3.59
C LYS A 65 19.41 -16.45 2.88
N SER A 66 19.40 -15.19 3.33
CA SER A 66 18.61 -14.13 2.68
C SER A 66 19.12 -13.83 1.27
N ALA A 67 20.44 -13.87 1.05
CA ALA A 67 21.04 -13.71 -0.27
C ALA A 67 20.67 -14.88 -1.19
N MET A 68 20.71 -16.12 -0.67
CA MET A 68 20.28 -17.31 -1.40
C MET A 68 18.80 -17.24 -1.77
N GLU A 69 17.91 -16.89 -0.84
CA GLU A 69 16.48 -16.67 -1.11
C GLU A 69 16.24 -15.55 -2.14
N LEU A 70 17.10 -14.52 -2.17
CA LEU A 70 17.02 -13.43 -3.15
C LEU A 70 17.56 -13.81 -4.54
N THR A 71 18.50 -14.76 -4.61
CA THR A 71 19.01 -15.33 -5.86
C THR A 71 18.13 -16.46 -6.40
N GLU A 72 17.49 -17.22 -5.50
CA GLU A 72 16.42 -18.18 -5.78
C GLU A 72 15.07 -17.46 -5.96
N LYS A 73 15.08 -16.28 -6.58
CA LYS A 73 13.83 -15.74 -7.10
C LYS A 73 13.24 -16.81 -8.02
N PRO A 74 11.99 -17.24 -7.79
CA PRO A 74 11.33 -18.09 -8.76
C PRO A 74 11.39 -17.32 -10.08
N THR A 75 12.03 -17.95 -11.08
CA THR A 75 11.87 -17.59 -12.49
C THR A 75 10.40 -17.30 -12.68
N GLU A 76 10.12 -16.09 -13.18
CA GLU A 76 8.81 -15.49 -13.31
C GLU A 76 7.73 -16.56 -13.34
N THR A 77 7.07 -16.81 -12.20
CA THR A 77 5.91 -17.71 -12.19
C THR A 77 5.01 -17.18 -13.28
N GLU A 78 4.79 -18.01 -14.30
CA GLU A 78 3.86 -17.69 -15.39
C GLU A 78 2.61 -17.21 -14.69
N LYS A 79 2.38 -15.89 -14.71
CA LYS A 79 1.22 -15.33 -14.05
C LYS A 79 0.07 -16.01 -14.74
N ASP A 80 -0.67 -16.86 -14.03
CA ASP A 80 -1.87 -17.50 -14.56
C ASP A 80 -2.70 -16.40 -15.23
N ILE A 81 -2.59 -16.32 -16.56
CA ILE A 81 -3.23 -15.27 -17.31
C ILE A 81 -4.67 -15.72 -17.36
N ASN A 82 -5.44 -15.19 -16.42
CA ASN A 82 -6.85 -15.45 -16.25
C ASN A 82 -7.52 -15.44 -17.63
N GLU A 83 -8.09 -16.56 -18.05
CA GLU A 83 -8.52 -16.79 -19.44
C GLU A 83 -9.47 -15.70 -19.94
N GLU A 84 -10.27 -15.13 -19.03
CA GLU A 84 -11.15 -14.00 -19.30
C GLU A 84 -10.43 -12.73 -19.75
N ASP A 85 -9.22 -12.48 -19.24
CA ASP A 85 -8.41 -11.34 -19.63
C ASP A 85 -7.87 -11.52 -21.04
N LYS A 86 -7.53 -12.75 -21.45
CA LYS A 86 -7.14 -13.08 -22.84
C LYS A 86 -8.31 -12.82 -23.79
N ILE A 87 -9.51 -13.28 -23.43
CA ILE A 87 -10.73 -13.08 -24.23
C ILE A 87 -11.04 -11.58 -24.40
N ILE A 88 -10.91 -10.78 -23.35
CA ILE A 88 -11.11 -9.32 -23.44
C ILE A 88 -10.08 -8.68 -24.37
N GLU A 89 -8.83 -9.11 -24.28
CA GLU A 89 -7.74 -8.58 -25.10
C GLU A 89 -7.94 -8.91 -26.58
N GLU A 90 -8.34 -10.14 -26.90
CA GLU A 90 -8.65 -10.57 -28.26
C GLU A 90 -9.81 -9.78 -28.87
N LEU A 91 -10.91 -9.60 -28.12
CA LEU A 91 -12.04 -8.76 -28.55
C LEU A 91 -11.63 -7.30 -28.76
N GLU A 92 -10.68 -6.79 -27.98
CA GLU A 92 -10.13 -5.45 -28.17
C GLU A 92 -9.23 -5.32 -29.40
N ARG A 93 -8.46 -6.36 -29.75
CA ARG A 93 -7.67 -6.41 -30.99
C ARG A 93 -8.60 -6.35 -32.19
N ARG A 94 -9.60 -7.24 -32.26
CA ARG A 94 -10.61 -7.26 -33.32
C ARG A 94 -11.36 -5.93 -33.45
N ARG A 95 -11.75 -5.31 -32.32
CA ARG A 95 -12.37 -3.97 -32.32
C ARG A 95 -11.42 -2.88 -32.85
N LYS A 96 -10.13 -2.95 -32.52
CA LYS A 96 -9.13 -1.98 -33.00
C LYS A 96 -8.86 -2.15 -34.50
N GLU A 97 -8.83 -3.39 -35.00
CA GLU A 97 -8.71 -3.68 -36.43
C GLU A 97 -9.87 -3.08 -37.22
N LEU A 98 -11.12 -3.31 -36.80
CA LEU A 98 -12.29 -2.67 -37.42
C LEU A 98 -12.26 -1.14 -37.33
N ARG A 99 -11.68 -0.58 -36.26
CA ARG A 99 -11.52 0.88 -36.13
C ARG A 99 -10.55 1.43 -37.17
N LYS A 100 -9.46 0.69 -37.45
CA LYS A 100 -8.35 1.07 -38.33
C LYS A 100 -8.69 0.92 -39.82
N LYS A 101 -9.68 0.11 -40.20
CA LYS A 101 -10.14 0.02 -41.59
C LYS A 101 -10.53 1.41 -42.12
N GLU A 102 -9.93 1.81 -43.24
CA GLU A 102 -10.15 3.12 -43.88
C GLU A 102 -11.53 3.20 -44.54
N ILE A 103 -11.96 2.13 -45.22
CA ILE A 103 -13.30 1.99 -45.77
C ILE A 103 -14.09 0.98 -44.93
N LYS A 104 -15.21 1.41 -44.35
CA LYS A 104 -16.06 0.58 -43.49
C LYS A 104 -17.38 0.25 -44.16
N THR A 105 -17.62 -1.03 -44.40
CA THR A 105 -18.93 -1.52 -44.86
C THR A 105 -19.99 -1.29 -43.76
N ALA A 106 -21.28 -1.30 -44.13
CA ALA A 106 -22.36 -1.22 -43.15
C ALA A 106 -22.27 -2.35 -42.10
N ILE A 107 -21.86 -3.54 -42.54
CA ILE A 107 -21.63 -4.72 -41.70
C ILE A 107 -20.51 -4.45 -40.69
N ASP A 108 -19.36 -3.93 -41.13
CA ASP A 108 -18.24 -3.59 -40.23
C ASP A 108 -18.65 -2.58 -39.14
N ARG A 109 -19.53 -1.63 -39.48
CA ARG A 109 -20.04 -0.64 -38.52
C ARG A 109 -20.92 -1.29 -37.44
N VAL A 110 -21.80 -2.19 -37.85
CA VAL A 110 -22.66 -2.96 -36.93
C VAL A 110 -21.81 -3.85 -36.04
N GLU A 111 -20.88 -4.61 -36.62
CA GLU A 111 -19.96 -5.50 -35.88
C GLU A 111 -19.13 -4.70 -34.87
N TYR A 112 -18.63 -3.52 -35.25
CA TYR A 112 -17.89 -2.65 -34.33
C TYR A 112 -18.76 -2.20 -33.14
N ILE A 113 -20.02 -1.82 -33.37
CA ILE A 113 -20.95 -1.39 -32.32
C ILE A 113 -21.21 -2.54 -31.33
N GLU A 114 -21.44 -3.74 -31.86
CA GLU A 114 -21.68 -4.95 -31.06
C GLU A 114 -20.44 -5.33 -30.23
N LEU A 115 -19.26 -5.39 -30.86
CA LEU A 115 -17.99 -5.63 -30.16
C LEU A 115 -17.75 -4.59 -29.07
N ASN A 116 -18.07 -3.32 -29.31
CA ASN A 116 -17.91 -2.28 -28.30
C ASN A 116 -18.85 -2.49 -27.09
N LYS A 117 -20.10 -2.92 -27.33
CA LYS A 117 -21.04 -3.30 -26.26
C LYS A 117 -20.51 -4.49 -25.46
N ILE A 118 -20.05 -5.53 -26.13
CA ILE A 118 -19.51 -6.76 -25.51
C ILE A 118 -18.28 -6.44 -24.67
N VAL A 119 -17.30 -5.73 -25.23
CA VAL A 119 -16.07 -5.32 -24.51
C VAL A 119 -16.40 -4.49 -23.28
N LYS A 120 -17.32 -3.51 -23.39
CA LYS A 120 -17.77 -2.71 -22.23
C LYS A 120 -18.42 -3.59 -21.16
N LYS A 121 -19.28 -4.55 -21.54
CA LYS A 121 -19.95 -5.47 -20.61
C LYS A 121 -18.94 -6.35 -19.88
N LYS A 122 -18.00 -6.96 -20.60
CA LYS A 122 -16.93 -7.81 -20.03
C LYS A 122 -15.99 -7.01 -19.12
N ARG A 123 -15.57 -5.80 -19.51
CA ARG A 123 -14.77 -4.91 -18.65
C ARG A 123 -15.49 -4.58 -17.34
N ARG A 124 -16.78 -4.23 -17.39
CA ARG A 124 -17.58 -3.96 -16.18
C ARG A 124 -17.68 -5.17 -15.27
N ALA A 125 -17.91 -6.36 -15.83
CA ALA A 125 -17.94 -7.61 -15.07
C ALA A 125 -16.59 -7.89 -14.38
N ARG A 126 -15.48 -7.75 -15.11
CA ARG A 126 -14.12 -7.87 -14.57
C ARG A 126 -13.87 -6.90 -13.41
N THR A 127 -14.23 -5.62 -13.56
CA THR A 127 -14.07 -4.64 -12.49
C THR A 127 -14.91 -4.99 -11.26
N ARG A 128 -16.14 -5.48 -11.44
CA ARG A 128 -17.00 -5.94 -10.34
C ARG A 128 -16.38 -7.12 -9.60
N ARG A 129 -15.86 -8.12 -10.31
CA ARG A 129 -15.18 -9.27 -9.71
C ARG A 129 -13.96 -8.84 -8.89
N LYS A 130 -13.07 -8.03 -9.48
CA LYS A 130 -11.90 -7.49 -8.77
C LYS A 130 -12.27 -6.68 -7.52
N ARG A 131 -13.38 -5.94 -7.54
CA ARG A 131 -13.89 -5.23 -6.37
C ARG A 131 -14.44 -6.19 -5.32
N LYS A 132 -15.16 -7.23 -5.72
CA LYS A 132 -15.67 -8.27 -4.81
C LYS A 132 -14.52 -9.01 -4.13
N GLU A 133 -13.52 -9.46 -4.90
CA GLU A 133 -12.29 -10.07 -4.38
C GLU A 133 -11.57 -9.13 -3.41
N PHE A 134 -11.44 -7.85 -3.76
CA PHE A 134 -10.82 -6.87 -2.86
C PHE A 134 -11.56 -6.75 -1.53
N VAL A 135 -12.90 -6.72 -1.55
CA VAL A 135 -13.72 -6.66 -0.32
C VAL A 135 -13.59 -7.96 0.48
N LEU A 136 -13.59 -9.13 -0.16
CA LEU A 136 -13.38 -10.41 0.52
C LEU A 136 -12.02 -10.44 1.22
N ASN A 137 -10.96 -10.01 0.54
CA ASN A 137 -9.62 -9.93 1.14
C ASN A 137 -9.57 -8.98 2.34
N ILE A 138 -10.29 -7.85 2.30
CA ILE A 138 -10.41 -6.93 3.43
C ILE A 138 -11.07 -7.63 4.62
N LEU A 139 -12.17 -8.35 4.39
CA LEU A 139 -12.91 -9.06 5.42
C LEU A 139 -12.07 -10.18 6.05
N GLU A 140 -11.37 -10.96 5.23
CA GLU A 140 -10.46 -12.03 5.68
C GLU A 140 -9.31 -11.48 6.51
N GLN A 141 -8.70 -10.37 6.09
CA GLN A 141 -7.57 -9.77 6.78
C GLN A 141 -7.97 -8.94 8.01
N ARG A 142 -9.27 -8.65 8.20
CA ARG A 142 -9.82 -7.76 9.25
C ARG A 142 -9.13 -6.39 9.33
N LYS A 143 -8.54 -5.93 8.22
CA LYS A 143 -7.83 -4.64 8.12
C LYS A 143 -8.69 -3.63 7.38
N GLY A 144 -8.53 -2.35 7.70
CA GLY A 144 -9.21 -1.28 6.97
C GLY A 144 -8.79 -1.21 5.49
N PRO A 145 -9.63 -0.67 4.60
CA PRO A 145 -9.34 -0.56 3.15
C PRO A 145 -8.08 0.26 2.83
N GLU A 146 -7.68 1.19 3.71
CA GLU A 146 -6.47 2.00 3.52
C GLU A 146 -5.17 1.22 3.76
N GLU A 147 -5.16 0.30 4.71
CA GLU A 147 -3.98 -0.52 5.02
C GLU A 147 -3.71 -1.56 3.93
N THR A 148 -4.78 -2.14 3.36
CA THR A 148 -4.70 -3.08 2.24
C THR A 148 -4.27 -2.38 0.93
N GLN A 149 -4.63 -1.12 0.72
CA GLN A 149 -4.19 -0.35 -0.45
C GLN A 149 -2.72 0.11 -0.39
N LYS A 150 -2.20 0.46 0.80
CA LYS A 150 -0.78 0.84 0.97
C LYS A 150 0.17 -0.26 0.47
N ASN A 151 -0.13 -1.52 0.77
CA ASN A 151 0.68 -2.67 0.33
C ASN A 151 0.63 -2.88 -1.20
N ARG A 152 -0.46 -2.48 -1.87
CA ARG A 152 -0.63 -2.63 -3.32
C ARG A 152 0.13 -1.55 -4.11
N ASN A 153 0.19 -0.34 -3.58
CA ASN A 153 0.84 0.81 -4.21
C ASN A 153 2.35 0.91 -3.95
N GLN A 154 2.88 0.18 -2.95
CA GLN A 154 4.32 0.12 -2.69
C GLN A 154 5.13 -0.62 -3.78
N LYS A 155 4.48 -1.35 -4.70
CA LYS A 155 5.15 -1.98 -5.85
C LYS A 155 5.02 -1.11 -7.10
N LYS A 156 6.00 -0.22 -7.29
CA LYS A 156 6.71 0.10 -8.56
C LYS A 156 7.43 1.45 -8.41
N ILE A 157 8.55 1.46 -7.69
CA ILE A 157 9.60 2.41 -8.06
C ILE A 157 10.04 1.96 -9.46
N ALA A 158 9.94 2.86 -10.44
CA ALA A 158 10.42 2.58 -11.79
C ALA A 158 11.91 2.25 -11.70
N GLN A 159 12.26 0.98 -11.95
CA GLN A 159 13.66 0.57 -12.06
C GLN A 159 14.19 1.23 -13.33
N MET A 160 15.24 2.06 -13.20
CA MET A 160 15.94 2.56 -14.37
C MET A 160 16.52 1.36 -15.12
N LYS A 161 16.35 1.40 -16.44
CA LYS A 161 16.90 0.41 -17.35
C LYS A 161 17.97 1.09 -18.16
N ASP A 162 19.08 0.42 -18.36
CA ASP A 162 20.11 0.89 -19.29
C ASP A 162 19.61 0.80 -20.73
N ASN A 163 20.38 1.40 -21.64
CA ASN A 163 20.14 1.34 -23.09
C ASN A 163 20.07 -0.10 -23.64
N ASN A 164 20.56 -1.09 -22.89
CA ASN A 164 20.48 -2.52 -23.20
C ASN A 164 19.30 -3.25 -22.54
N GLY A 165 18.37 -2.53 -21.89
CA GLY A 165 17.16 -3.07 -21.27
C GLY A 165 17.36 -3.81 -19.94
N LYS A 166 18.60 -3.95 -19.46
CA LYS A 166 18.94 -4.52 -18.15
C LYS A 166 18.65 -3.51 -17.04
N LYS A 167 18.16 -4.00 -15.90
CA LYS A 167 17.80 -3.21 -14.72
C LYS A 167 19.09 -2.77 -14.02
N THR A 168 19.27 -1.49 -13.79
CA THR A 168 20.39 -0.96 -13.01
C THR A 168 20.00 -0.71 -11.56
N THR A 169 20.94 -1.01 -10.67
CA THR A 169 20.82 -0.83 -9.22
C THR A 169 21.65 0.33 -8.69
N ASP A 170 22.40 1.01 -9.55
CA ASP A 170 23.34 2.04 -9.10
C ASP A 170 22.62 3.37 -8.83
N ARG A 171 22.85 3.87 -7.62
CA ARG A 171 22.64 5.26 -7.20
C ARG A 171 23.99 5.92 -7.06
#